data_AF-A0A8S4H2K1-F1
#
_entry.id   AF-A0A8S4H2K1-F1
#
_cell.length_a   1.000
_cell.length_b   1.000
_cell.length_c   1.000
_cell.angle_alpha   90.00
_cell.angle_beta   90.00
_cell.angle_gamma   90.00
#
_symmetry.space_group_name_H-M   'P 1'
#
loop_
_entity.id
_entity.type
_entity.pdbx_description
1 polymer ?
#
loop_
_entity_poly.entity_id
_entity_poly.type
_entity_poly.pdbx_seq_one_letter_code
_entity_poly.pdbx_strand_id
1 'polypeptide(L)'
;MGAPEGNEKPATVSEQEEILREALEKPARATEVVIEGNRRTQEAVILRELRGLTEAPPTTKLADLFVQASLASARLHDLGIFEWATVELDDASTAATPAGAPHPTAVRVELHERPLFHGRIQTSYAAAARETTVEATTHFINPLGRAEKIEVGLEGGLRRLAVAGDGLPYCAHAAYTDPRFLGSNWQYRLEARRAVTDWTQSSSFRHISTGLSTEFKAPMGVTLAYEIAIQTLTDPTRRASKAVRTQMGDALKSAVSAKWAGAWASHGIAWRTSLRAELAGLAPPMAGLSRYVRKEAAVEASTGLKCFIPGARLHVTARGGVLVPWGSSVGRPTPLAERFHLGGVGSLRGFNARGVGPMEPRRQPAEDAAGEGQQAAAPEATFDSVGGDVMWSLGAALRAPVPHVRADIPLQWQVFADVGSNVALPAGDDVGTLRALKESWAAARATPRSSVGAGLVLPFPGAGHLELNMSKVVGSMERDRFKQGWRFQFGLTVSV
;
A
#
# COMPACT_ATOMS: atom_id res chain seq x y z
N MET A 1 -6.17 76.52 -11.38
CA MET A 1 -7.11 75.87 -10.44
C MET A 1 -8.41 75.67 -11.20
N GLY A 2 -8.95 74.49 -11.49
CA GLY A 2 -8.56 73.10 -11.33
C GLY A 2 -9.44 72.33 -12.34
N ALA A 3 -8.88 71.36 -13.05
CA ALA A 3 -9.62 70.51 -13.99
C ALA A 3 -10.37 69.40 -13.22
N PRO A 4 -11.46 68.84 -13.80
CA PRO A 4 -12.50 68.17 -13.04
C PRO A 4 -12.12 66.73 -12.65
N GLU A 5 -12.56 66.34 -11.45
CA GLU A 5 -12.58 64.97 -10.96
C GLU A 5 -13.55 64.14 -11.82
N GLY A 6 -13.01 63.17 -12.57
CA GLY A 6 -13.78 62.13 -13.22
C GLY A 6 -14.28 61.13 -12.17
N ASN A 7 -15.56 61.22 -11.85
CA ASN A 7 -16.27 60.32 -10.96
C ASN A 7 -16.70 59.07 -11.76
N GLU A 8 -15.79 58.10 -11.92
CA GLU A 8 -16.13 56.78 -12.48
C GLU A 8 -16.94 55.99 -11.45
N LYS A 9 -18.24 55.78 -11.74
CA LYS A 9 -19.08 54.86 -10.98
C LYS A 9 -18.48 53.44 -11.08
N PRO A 10 -18.34 52.70 -9.96
CA PRO A 10 -17.91 51.31 -10.02
C PRO A 10 -18.93 50.49 -10.82
N ALA A 11 -18.45 49.74 -11.81
CA ALA A 11 -19.26 48.87 -12.66
C ALA A 11 -20.11 47.91 -11.82
N THR A 12 -21.33 47.65 -12.25
CA THR A 12 -22.20 46.67 -11.60
C THR A 12 -21.65 45.25 -11.80
N VAL A 13 -21.90 44.34 -10.84
CA VAL A 13 -21.35 42.96 -10.86
C VAL A 13 -21.67 42.22 -12.16
N SER A 14 -22.84 42.47 -12.75
CA SER A 14 -23.24 41.91 -14.05
C SER A 14 -22.40 42.43 -15.22
N GLU A 15 -22.02 43.71 -15.22
CA GLU A 15 -21.17 44.30 -16.27
C GLU A 15 -19.74 43.77 -16.15
N GLN A 16 -19.23 43.57 -14.93
CA GLN A 16 -17.92 42.96 -14.70
C GLN A 16 -17.86 41.51 -15.19
N GLU A 17 -18.92 40.72 -14.99
CA GLU A 17 -19.00 39.35 -15.52
C GLU A 17 -19.03 39.31 -17.04
N GLU A 18 -19.71 40.25 -17.69
CA GLU A 18 -19.83 40.32 -19.14
C GLU A 18 -18.50 40.74 -19.78
N ILE A 19 -17.83 41.74 -19.22
CA ILE A 19 -16.48 42.16 -19.63
C ILE A 19 -15.46 41.03 -19.43
N LEU A 20 -15.55 40.29 -18.32
CA LEU A 20 -14.67 39.15 -18.05
C LEU A 20 -14.90 38.02 -19.07
N ARG A 21 -16.16 37.71 -19.41
CA ARG A 21 -16.48 36.71 -20.44
C ARG A 21 -15.93 37.11 -21.80
N GLU A 22 -16.12 38.36 -22.21
CA GLU A 22 -15.60 38.86 -23.48
C GLU A 22 -14.06 38.82 -23.51
N ALA A 23 -13.39 39.14 -22.39
CA ALA A 23 -11.94 39.04 -22.28
C ALA A 23 -11.44 37.59 -22.36
N LEU A 24 -12.15 36.64 -21.74
CA LEU A 24 -11.80 35.22 -21.73
C LEU A 24 -11.91 34.53 -23.09
N GLU A 25 -12.73 35.08 -24.01
CA GLU A 25 -12.90 34.52 -25.36
C GLU A 25 -11.84 34.98 -26.37
N LYS A 26 -11.03 35.99 -26.02
CA LYS A 26 -9.97 36.49 -26.91
C LYS A 26 -8.87 35.44 -27.10
N PRO A 27 -8.31 35.32 -28.32
CA PRO A 27 -7.16 34.45 -28.55
C PRO A 27 -5.95 35.00 -27.81
N ALA A 28 -5.21 34.13 -27.13
CA ALA A 28 -4.04 34.51 -26.34
C ALA A 28 -2.90 33.51 -26.55
N ARG A 29 -1.65 33.96 -26.36
CA ARG A 29 -0.44 33.16 -26.57
C ARG A 29 0.61 33.47 -25.51
N ALA A 30 1.12 32.41 -24.87
CA ALA A 30 2.28 32.50 -24.00
C ALA A 30 3.53 32.88 -24.82
N THR A 31 4.13 34.03 -24.52
CA THR A 31 5.28 34.56 -25.27
C THR A 31 6.56 34.50 -24.43
N GLU A 32 6.44 34.74 -23.13
CA GLU A 32 7.54 34.73 -22.17
C GLU A 32 7.17 33.86 -20.96
N VAL A 33 8.16 33.19 -20.38
CA VAL A 33 8.00 32.42 -19.14
C VAL A 33 9.05 32.90 -18.15
N VAL A 34 8.61 33.48 -17.04
CA VAL A 34 9.47 33.94 -15.94
C VAL A 34 9.30 32.98 -14.78
N ILE A 35 10.39 32.34 -14.36
CA ILE A 35 10.39 31.38 -13.26
C ILE A 35 11.16 31.98 -12.08
N GLU A 36 10.52 32.00 -10.91
CA GLU A 36 11.08 32.52 -9.67
C GLU A 36 11.04 31.45 -8.57
N GLY A 37 12.08 31.40 -7.74
CA GLY A 37 12.14 30.52 -6.57
C GLY A 37 12.77 29.13 -6.80
N ASN A 38 13.22 28.82 -8.01
CA ASN A 38 13.92 27.59 -8.38
C ASN A 38 15.43 27.64 -8.02
N ARG A 39 15.77 27.54 -6.73
CA ARG A 39 17.18 27.58 -6.29
C ARG A 39 17.95 26.31 -6.62
N ARG A 40 17.31 25.14 -6.52
CA ARG A 40 17.95 23.84 -6.72
C ARG A 40 17.38 23.09 -7.92
N THR A 41 16.09 23.31 -8.21
CA THR A 41 15.38 22.64 -9.29
C THR A 41 15.80 23.19 -10.64
N GLN A 42 16.13 22.31 -11.56
CA GLN A 42 16.46 22.70 -12.92
C GLN A 42 15.22 23.26 -13.62
N GLU A 43 15.37 24.36 -14.35
CA GLU A 43 14.29 24.99 -15.12
C GLU A 43 13.64 24.02 -16.10
N ALA A 44 14.43 23.12 -16.71
CA ALA A 44 13.93 22.10 -17.63
C ALA A 44 12.84 21.20 -17.01
N VAL A 45 12.90 20.93 -15.71
CA VAL A 45 11.87 20.14 -14.99
C VAL A 45 10.56 20.92 -14.92
N ILE A 46 10.66 22.22 -14.62
CA ILE A 46 9.51 23.11 -14.46
C ILE A 46 8.86 23.39 -15.81
N LEU A 47 9.67 23.74 -16.81
CA LEU A 47 9.24 23.97 -18.20
C LEU A 47 8.53 22.75 -18.80
N ARG A 48 8.92 21.52 -18.42
CA ARG A 48 8.23 20.32 -18.87
C ARG A 48 6.78 20.27 -18.41
N GLU A 49 6.50 20.66 -17.17
CA GLU A 49 5.13 20.67 -16.64
C GLU A 49 4.29 21.80 -17.28
N LEU A 50 4.95 22.87 -17.75
CA LEU A 50 4.37 24.03 -18.43
C LEU A 50 4.16 23.84 -19.95
N ARG A 51 4.51 22.69 -20.55
CA ARG A 51 4.38 22.47 -22.01
C ARG A 51 3.00 22.75 -22.56
N GLY A 52 1.94 22.48 -21.77
CA GLY A 52 0.57 22.77 -22.18
C GLY A 52 0.28 24.26 -22.40
N LEU A 53 1.09 25.15 -21.82
CA LEU A 53 1.03 26.61 -22.00
C LEU A 53 1.96 27.09 -23.11
N THR A 54 3.20 26.59 -23.13
CA THR A 54 4.23 27.06 -24.07
C THR A 54 4.03 26.52 -25.49
N GLU A 55 3.48 25.32 -25.64
CA GLU A 55 3.20 24.68 -26.93
C GLU A 55 1.74 24.91 -27.38
N ALA A 56 0.99 25.77 -26.68
CA ALA A 56 -0.40 26.06 -27.00
C ALA A 56 -0.54 26.70 -28.41
N PRO A 57 -1.50 26.25 -29.24
CA PRO A 57 -1.77 26.86 -30.54
C PRO A 57 -2.10 28.35 -30.42
N PRO A 58 -1.80 29.18 -31.43
CA PRO A 58 -2.12 30.60 -31.42
C PRO A 58 -3.63 30.90 -31.48
N THR A 59 -4.47 29.89 -31.70
CA THR A 59 -5.94 29.97 -31.70
C THR A 59 -6.56 29.67 -30.33
N THR A 60 -5.76 29.40 -29.30
CA THR A 60 -6.23 29.05 -27.96
C THR A 60 -6.87 30.27 -27.28
N LYS A 61 -8.04 30.08 -26.68
CA LYS A 61 -8.72 31.13 -25.92
C LYS A 61 -7.99 31.39 -24.60
N LEU A 62 -8.11 32.62 -24.08
CA LEU A 62 -7.58 32.95 -22.75
C LEU A 62 -8.16 32.04 -21.65
N ALA A 63 -9.45 31.66 -21.75
CA ALA A 63 -10.08 30.69 -20.85
C ALA A 63 -9.34 29.33 -20.84
N ASP A 64 -8.99 28.81 -22.01
CA ASP A 64 -8.30 27.52 -22.13
C ASP A 64 -6.87 27.60 -21.57
N LEU A 65 -6.18 28.73 -21.79
CA LEU A 65 -4.87 28.98 -21.16
C LEU A 65 -4.96 29.03 -19.64
N PHE A 66 -6.00 29.65 -19.08
CA PHE A 66 -6.21 29.67 -17.62
C PHE A 66 -6.42 28.26 -17.05
N VAL A 67 -7.17 27.41 -17.77
CA VAL A 67 -7.32 25.99 -17.41
C VAL A 67 -5.98 25.26 -17.49
N GLN A 68 -5.17 25.51 -18.53
CA GLN A 68 -3.83 24.92 -18.63
C GLN A 68 -2.88 25.42 -17.53
N ALA A 69 -2.99 26.68 -17.10
CA ALA A 69 -2.21 27.23 -15.99
C ALA A 69 -2.56 26.55 -14.67
N SER A 70 -3.86 26.35 -14.42
CA SER A 70 -4.35 25.61 -13.26
C SER A 70 -3.86 24.14 -13.27
N LEU A 71 -3.90 23.48 -14.44
CA LEU A 71 -3.38 22.13 -14.61
C LEU A 71 -1.86 22.06 -14.42
N ALA A 72 -1.12 23.07 -14.86
CA ALA A 72 0.32 23.16 -14.70
C ALA A 72 0.71 23.35 -13.21
N SER A 73 0.01 24.22 -12.48
CA SER A 73 0.17 24.37 -11.03
C SER A 73 -0.09 23.03 -10.30
N ALA A 74 -1.16 22.32 -10.66
CA ALA A 74 -1.46 21.00 -10.10
C ALA A 74 -0.34 19.99 -10.39
N ARG A 75 0.18 19.94 -11.63
CA ARG A 75 1.30 19.06 -12.00
C ARG A 75 2.59 19.39 -11.24
N LEU A 76 2.90 20.68 -11.05
CA LEU A 76 4.06 21.12 -10.27
C LEU A 76 3.90 20.71 -8.79
N HIS A 77 2.71 20.84 -8.23
CA HIS A 77 2.41 20.38 -6.88
C HIS A 77 2.54 18.84 -6.76
N ASP A 78 2.07 18.09 -7.77
CA ASP A 78 2.15 16.62 -7.82
C ASP A 78 3.59 16.07 -7.85
N LEU A 79 4.57 16.86 -8.31
CA LEU A 79 5.99 16.49 -8.19
C LEU A 79 6.39 16.30 -6.72
N GLY A 80 5.71 16.97 -5.79
CA GLY A 80 5.95 16.87 -4.34
C GLY A 80 7.34 17.37 -3.91
N ILE A 81 7.95 18.25 -4.72
CA ILE A 81 9.21 18.92 -4.43
C ILE A 81 9.02 20.38 -3.99
N PHE A 82 7.83 20.94 -4.25
CA PHE A 82 7.45 22.29 -3.86
C PHE A 82 6.48 22.25 -2.68
N GLU A 83 6.57 23.24 -1.79
CA GLU A 83 5.59 23.48 -0.74
C GLU A 83 4.32 24.09 -1.32
N TRP A 84 4.49 25.06 -2.22
CA TRP A 84 3.47 25.63 -3.08
C TRP A 84 4.07 26.04 -4.43
N ALA A 85 3.22 26.10 -5.46
CA ALA A 85 3.60 26.47 -6.82
C ALA A 85 2.44 27.23 -7.47
N THR A 86 2.65 28.52 -7.74
CA THR A 86 1.64 29.39 -8.34
C THR A 86 2.02 29.68 -9.79
N VAL A 87 1.06 29.60 -10.69
CA VAL A 87 1.22 29.92 -12.11
C VAL A 87 0.25 31.04 -12.44
N GLU A 88 0.77 32.22 -12.74
CA GLU A 88 0.02 33.42 -13.05
C GLU A 88 0.19 33.78 -14.53
N LEU A 89 -0.86 34.38 -15.11
CA LEU A 89 -0.88 34.85 -16.48
C LEU A 89 -0.95 36.37 -16.46
N ASP A 90 0.17 37.00 -16.80
CA ASP A 90 0.32 38.45 -16.85
C ASP A 90 0.23 38.95 -18.30
N ASP A 91 -0.17 40.20 -18.46
CA ASP A 91 -0.15 40.84 -19.76
C ASP A 91 1.30 41.18 -20.17
N ALA A 92 1.75 40.64 -21.30
CA ALA A 92 3.09 40.93 -21.84
C ALA A 92 3.11 42.16 -22.78
N SER A 93 1.95 42.81 -22.98
CA SER A 93 1.79 43.97 -23.85
C SER A 93 2.56 45.19 -23.34
N THR A 94 3.68 45.48 -23.98
CA THR A 94 4.35 46.80 -23.92
C THR A 94 3.93 47.72 -25.07
N ALA A 95 3.16 47.23 -26.05
CA ALA A 95 2.64 48.00 -27.19
C ALA A 95 1.30 47.44 -27.69
N ALA A 96 0.46 48.32 -28.26
CA ALA A 96 -0.88 48.01 -28.76
C ALA A 96 -0.86 46.79 -29.71
N THR A 97 -1.46 45.68 -29.27
CA THR A 97 -1.53 44.45 -30.04
C THR A 97 -2.38 44.69 -31.30
N PRO A 98 -1.91 44.34 -32.52
CA PRO A 98 -2.67 44.53 -33.75
C PRO A 98 -4.03 43.83 -33.67
N ALA A 99 -5.09 44.49 -34.15
CA ALA A 99 -6.44 43.91 -34.15
C ALA A 99 -6.47 42.58 -34.91
N GLY A 100 -6.74 41.48 -34.20
CA GLY A 100 -6.80 40.11 -34.75
C GLY A 100 -5.58 39.23 -34.47
N ALA A 101 -4.49 39.76 -33.91
CA ALA A 101 -3.38 38.95 -33.42
C ALA A 101 -3.69 38.37 -32.01
N PRO A 102 -3.20 37.16 -31.67
CA PRO A 102 -3.36 36.62 -30.33
C PRO A 102 -2.67 37.51 -29.28
N HIS A 103 -3.34 37.72 -28.15
CA HIS A 103 -2.85 38.53 -27.05
C HIS A 103 -1.54 37.95 -26.51
N PRO A 104 -0.45 38.73 -26.45
CA PRO A 104 0.79 38.25 -25.83
C PRO A 104 0.57 38.17 -24.32
N THR A 105 0.82 37.00 -23.75
CA THR A 105 0.71 36.73 -22.31
C THR A 105 2.05 36.26 -21.78
N ALA A 106 2.50 36.83 -20.65
CA ALA A 106 3.65 36.37 -19.89
C ALA A 106 3.17 35.34 -18.85
N VAL A 107 3.87 34.23 -18.73
CA VAL A 107 3.58 33.21 -17.72
C VAL A 107 4.57 33.41 -16.58
N ARG A 108 4.08 33.85 -15.42
CA ARG A 108 4.91 34.00 -14.22
C ARG A 108 4.70 32.79 -13.32
N VAL A 109 5.80 32.16 -12.93
CA VAL A 109 5.78 30.95 -12.10
C VAL A 109 6.54 31.22 -10.83
N GLU A 110 5.82 31.32 -9.72
CA GLU A 110 6.40 31.53 -8.40
C GLU A 110 6.41 30.20 -7.63
N LEU A 111 7.58 29.79 -7.17
CA LEU A 111 7.81 28.47 -6.58
C LEU A 111 8.43 28.59 -5.19
N HIS A 112 8.00 27.71 -4.28
CA HIS A 112 8.69 27.51 -3.01
C HIS A 112 9.16 26.07 -2.88
N GLU A 113 10.48 25.85 -2.98
CA GLU A 113 11.08 24.52 -2.86
C GLU A 113 11.00 23.98 -1.43
N ARG A 114 10.66 22.69 -1.30
CA ARG A 114 10.72 21.99 -0.02
C ARG A 114 12.17 21.87 0.47
N PRO A 115 12.37 21.74 1.79
CA PRO A 115 13.69 21.46 2.35
C PRO A 115 14.29 20.20 1.74
N LEU A 116 15.62 20.19 1.59
CA LEU A 116 16.36 19.09 0.97
C LEU A 116 16.14 17.77 1.69
N PHE A 117 16.05 17.81 3.02
CA PHE A 117 15.89 16.62 3.84
C PHE A 117 14.68 16.77 4.77
N HIS A 118 13.94 15.68 4.94
CA HIS A 118 12.90 15.55 5.95
C HIS A 118 12.98 14.17 6.59
N GLY A 119 13.14 14.13 7.90
CA GLY A 119 13.15 12.90 8.69
C GLY A 119 11.80 12.66 9.34
N ARG A 120 11.34 11.41 9.32
CA ARG A 120 10.14 10.94 10.00
C ARG A 120 10.50 9.80 10.91
N ILE A 121 10.13 9.91 12.18
CA ILE A 121 10.22 8.81 13.14
C ILE A 121 8.79 8.46 13.53
N GLN A 122 8.43 7.19 13.35
CA GLN A 122 7.14 6.65 13.72
C GLN A 122 7.34 5.49 14.67
N THR A 123 6.47 5.38 15.66
CA THR A 123 6.40 4.20 16.52
C THR A 123 5.00 3.63 16.40
N SER A 124 4.92 2.35 16.06
CA SER A 124 3.65 1.64 15.93
C SER A 124 3.61 0.46 16.92
N TYR A 125 2.44 0.20 17.49
CA TYR A 125 2.22 -0.92 18.39
C TYR A 125 1.19 -1.88 17.78
N ALA A 126 1.67 -3.06 17.38
CA ALA A 126 0.82 -4.11 16.85
C ALA A 126 0.42 -5.06 18.00
N ALA A 127 -0.70 -4.82 18.68
CA ALA A 127 -1.12 -5.67 19.80
C ALA A 127 -1.38 -7.13 19.41
N ALA A 128 -1.71 -7.41 18.15
CA ALA A 128 -1.85 -8.78 17.64
C ALA A 128 -0.52 -9.56 17.67
N ALA A 129 0.59 -8.93 17.30
CA ALA A 129 1.94 -9.47 17.47
C ALA A 129 2.49 -9.19 18.89
N ARG A 130 1.80 -8.33 19.65
CA ARG A 130 2.25 -7.69 20.90
C ARG A 130 3.62 -7.02 20.72
N GLU A 131 3.95 -6.57 19.52
CA GLU A 131 5.25 -6.01 19.15
C GLU A 131 5.17 -4.50 18.94
N THR A 132 6.16 -3.78 19.45
CA THR A 132 6.36 -2.36 19.17
C THR A 132 7.38 -2.27 18.05
N THR A 133 7.02 -1.66 16.92
CA THR A 133 7.96 -1.34 15.84
C THR A 133 8.27 0.14 15.85
N VAL A 134 9.54 0.47 15.65
CA VAL A 134 9.99 1.84 15.44
C VAL A 134 10.48 1.91 14.01
N GLU A 135 9.95 2.86 13.25
CA GLU A 135 10.33 3.16 11.88
C GLU A 135 10.96 4.56 11.86
N ALA A 136 12.18 4.65 11.34
CA ALA A 136 12.88 5.89 11.10
C ALA A 136 13.18 5.98 9.60
N THR A 137 12.55 6.94 8.92
CA THR A 137 12.74 7.20 7.50
C THR A 137 13.28 8.60 7.28
N THR A 138 14.23 8.72 6.36
CA THR A 138 14.81 9.99 5.93
C THR A 138 14.59 10.13 4.44
N HIS A 139 13.94 11.21 4.04
CA HIS A 139 13.68 11.56 2.66
C HIS A 139 14.62 12.70 2.24
N PHE A 140 15.38 12.49 1.18
CA PHE A 140 16.08 13.53 0.45
C PHE A 140 15.27 13.88 -0.79
N ILE A 141 14.74 15.08 -0.83
CA ILE A 141 13.86 15.58 -1.87
C ILE A 141 14.70 16.42 -2.82
N ASN A 142 14.75 16.06 -4.09
CA ASN A 142 15.40 16.81 -5.17
C ASN A 142 16.89 17.18 -4.92
N PRO A 143 17.78 16.25 -4.55
CA PRO A 143 19.21 16.52 -4.29
C PRO A 143 20.03 16.98 -5.52
N LEU A 144 19.74 16.49 -6.71
CA LEU A 144 20.39 16.75 -8.01
C LEU A 144 19.62 17.76 -8.87
N GLY A 145 18.44 18.21 -8.43
CA GLY A 145 17.64 19.21 -9.15
C GLY A 145 16.74 18.64 -10.25
N ARG A 146 16.59 17.31 -10.38
CA ARG A 146 15.76 16.66 -11.43
C ARG A 146 14.41 16.11 -10.91
N ALA A 147 13.98 16.56 -9.73
CA ALA A 147 12.80 16.09 -9.00
C ALA A 147 12.90 14.67 -8.41
N GLU A 148 14.10 14.08 -8.37
CA GLU A 148 14.32 12.76 -7.76
C GLU A 148 14.11 12.77 -6.24
N LYS A 149 13.72 11.62 -5.70
CA LYS A 149 13.51 11.42 -4.27
C LYS A 149 14.32 10.21 -3.82
N ILE A 150 15.19 10.40 -2.84
CA ILE A 150 15.94 9.31 -2.21
C ILE A 150 15.36 9.09 -0.82
N GLU A 151 14.98 7.86 -0.53
CA GLU A 151 14.43 7.45 0.76
C GLU A 151 15.38 6.43 1.39
N VAL A 152 15.75 6.66 2.65
CA VAL A 152 16.49 5.70 3.47
C VAL A 152 15.67 5.42 4.72
N GLY A 153 15.30 4.16 4.92
CA GLY A 153 14.45 3.73 6.01
C GLY A 153 15.05 2.60 6.82
N LEU A 154 14.80 2.65 8.13
CA LEU A 154 15.06 1.57 9.07
C LEU A 154 13.83 1.36 9.93
N GLU A 155 13.25 0.17 9.87
CA GLU A 155 12.19 -0.31 10.74
C GLU A 155 12.74 -1.41 11.64
N GLY A 156 12.46 -1.38 12.94
CA GLY A 156 12.94 -2.36 13.90
C GLY A 156 11.92 -2.71 14.97
N GLY A 157 11.77 -4.00 15.27
CA GLY A 157 10.93 -4.47 16.38
C GLY A 157 11.68 -4.41 17.72
N LEU A 158 11.11 -3.73 18.72
CA LEU A 158 11.76 -3.50 20.02
C LEU A 158 11.69 -4.69 21.00
N ARG A 159 11.03 -5.80 20.65
CA ARG A 159 10.58 -6.77 21.65
C ARG A 159 11.55 -7.89 22.02
N ARG A 160 12.73 -8.02 21.40
CA ARG A 160 13.66 -9.14 21.71
C ARG A 160 15.09 -8.68 21.97
N LEU A 161 15.30 -7.88 23.01
CA LEU A 161 16.64 -7.51 23.49
C LEU A 161 17.23 -8.50 24.53
N ALA A 162 16.59 -9.63 24.85
CA ALA A 162 16.98 -10.44 26.01
C ALA A 162 17.20 -11.96 25.78
N VAL A 163 17.16 -12.47 24.54
CA VAL A 163 17.50 -13.89 24.29
C VAL A 163 18.64 -13.97 23.28
N ALA A 164 19.82 -14.27 23.82
CA ALA A 164 21.07 -14.71 23.21
C ALA A 164 21.19 -14.70 21.66
N GLY A 165 22.11 -13.86 21.16
CA GLY A 165 22.87 -14.09 19.92
C GLY A 165 22.17 -13.90 18.56
N ASP A 166 20.85 -14.07 18.49
CA ASP A 166 20.12 -14.10 17.22
C ASP A 166 19.39 -12.78 16.95
N GLY A 167 20.05 -11.89 16.19
CA GLY A 167 19.68 -10.48 15.94
C GLY A 167 18.19 -10.13 15.79
N LEU A 168 17.85 -8.90 16.19
CA LEU A 168 16.51 -8.32 16.20
C LEU A 168 15.83 -8.37 14.82
N PRO A 169 14.49 -8.52 14.73
CA PRO A 169 13.79 -8.32 13.48
C PRO A 169 13.89 -6.84 13.07
N TYR A 170 14.36 -6.60 11.85
CA TYR A 170 14.50 -5.26 11.27
C TYR A 170 14.23 -5.30 9.77
N CYS A 171 13.92 -4.15 9.20
CA CYS A 171 13.87 -3.91 7.79
C CYS A 171 14.64 -2.62 7.48
N ALA A 172 15.68 -2.73 6.68
CA ALA A 172 16.39 -1.59 6.13
C ALA A 172 16.12 -1.51 4.62
N HIS A 173 15.80 -0.31 4.14
CA HIS A 173 15.60 -0.07 2.71
C HIS A 173 16.21 1.26 2.28
N ALA A 174 16.68 1.28 1.04
CA ALA A 174 17.10 2.49 0.35
C ALA A 174 16.44 2.51 -1.02
N ALA A 175 15.68 3.57 -1.31
CA ALA A 175 14.93 3.70 -2.55
C ALA A 175 15.25 5.01 -3.27
N TYR A 176 15.47 4.92 -4.57
CA TYR A 176 15.51 6.05 -5.49
C TYR A 176 14.21 6.10 -6.28
N THR A 177 13.57 7.25 -6.34
CA THR A 177 12.33 7.47 -7.11
C THR A 177 12.50 8.64 -8.06
N ASP A 178 12.22 8.40 -9.33
CA ASP A 178 12.05 9.42 -10.36
C ASP A 178 10.55 9.54 -10.69
N PRO A 179 9.88 10.64 -10.31
CA PRO A 179 8.44 10.81 -10.53
C PRO A 179 8.07 10.94 -12.02
N ARG A 180 9.03 11.29 -12.89
CA ARG A 180 8.80 11.62 -14.30
C ARG A 180 9.90 11.01 -15.16
N PHE A 181 9.96 9.68 -15.12
CA PHE A 181 11.00 8.90 -15.79
C PHE A 181 11.05 9.22 -17.29
N LEU A 182 12.23 9.60 -17.76
CA LEU A 182 12.49 10.05 -19.15
C LEU A 182 11.56 11.17 -19.63
N GLY A 183 11.04 12.00 -18.72
CA GLY A 183 10.10 13.07 -19.06
C GLY A 183 8.70 12.61 -19.42
N SER A 184 8.34 11.36 -19.12
CA SER A 184 6.99 10.83 -19.28
C SER A 184 6.21 10.90 -17.96
N ASN A 185 4.91 10.60 -17.99
CA ASN A 185 4.08 10.48 -16.79
C ASN A 185 4.31 9.15 -16.02
N TRP A 186 5.33 8.38 -16.40
CA TRP A 186 5.69 7.16 -15.70
C TRP A 186 6.59 7.49 -14.51
N GLN A 187 6.29 6.88 -13.37
CA GLN A 187 7.15 6.94 -12.20
C GLN A 187 8.04 5.70 -12.17
N TYR A 188 9.33 5.90 -11.96
CA TYR A 188 10.32 4.83 -11.78
C TYR A 188 10.81 4.80 -10.33
N ARG A 189 10.91 3.61 -9.75
CA ARG A 189 11.47 3.38 -8.41
C ARG A 189 12.49 2.25 -8.47
N LEU A 190 13.64 2.45 -7.85
CA LEU A 190 14.67 1.43 -7.64
C LEU A 190 14.89 1.31 -6.14
N GLU A 191 14.77 0.11 -5.58
CA GLU A 191 14.83 -0.11 -4.14
C GLU A 191 15.73 -1.29 -3.79
N ALA A 192 16.72 -1.04 -2.92
CA ALA A 192 17.49 -2.08 -2.27
C ALA A 192 16.92 -2.31 -0.86
N ARG A 193 16.59 -3.56 -0.53
CA ARG A 193 15.91 -3.91 0.73
C ARG A 193 16.57 -5.10 1.39
N ARG A 194 16.75 -5.02 2.71
CA ARG A 194 17.11 -6.14 3.59
C ARG A 194 16.14 -6.21 4.76
N ALA A 195 15.43 -7.32 4.88
CA ALA A 195 14.45 -7.53 5.93
C ALA A 195 14.68 -8.86 6.65
N VAL A 196 14.68 -8.83 7.97
CA VAL A 196 14.71 -9.99 8.87
C VAL A 196 13.37 -10.04 9.59
N THR A 197 12.54 -11.02 9.23
CA THR A 197 11.24 -11.24 9.84
C THR A 197 11.25 -12.50 10.70
N ASP A 198 10.77 -12.37 11.93
CA ASP A 198 10.75 -13.47 12.90
C ASP A 198 9.36 -14.09 12.99
N TRP A 199 9.23 -15.34 12.55
CA TRP A 199 8.00 -16.13 12.62
C TRP A 199 8.11 -17.32 13.58
N THR A 200 9.06 -17.28 14.52
CA THR A 200 9.33 -18.37 15.46
C THR A 200 8.11 -18.78 16.29
N GLN A 201 7.26 -17.84 16.70
CA GLN A 201 6.07 -18.14 17.50
C GLN A 201 4.99 -18.89 16.71
N SER A 202 4.78 -18.52 15.44
CA SER A 202 3.74 -19.13 14.60
C SER A 202 4.23 -20.36 13.85
N SER A 203 5.46 -20.32 13.34
CA SER A 203 5.94 -21.23 12.28
C SER A 203 7.37 -21.75 12.53
N SER A 204 7.97 -21.43 13.69
CA SER A 204 9.31 -21.89 14.11
C SER A 204 10.47 -21.55 13.17
N PHE A 205 10.29 -20.63 12.22
CA PHE A 205 11.37 -20.16 11.35
C PHE A 205 11.54 -18.64 11.38
N ARG A 206 12.73 -18.20 11.01
CA ARG A 206 13.08 -16.81 10.72
C ARG A 206 13.34 -16.69 9.22
N HIS A 207 12.85 -15.60 8.62
CA HIS A 207 12.99 -15.32 7.20
C HIS A 207 13.85 -14.08 7.00
N ILE A 208 14.94 -14.23 6.26
CA ILE A 208 15.83 -13.14 5.89
C ILE A 208 15.71 -12.94 4.39
N SER A 209 15.34 -11.75 3.95
CA SER A 209 15.23 -11.39 2.54
C SER A 209 16.16 -10.22 2.25
N THR A 210 17.09 -10.40 1.31
CA THR A 210 17.99 -9.33 0.84
C THR A 210 17.87 -9.26 -0.67
N GLY A 211 17.48 -8.11 -1.21
CA GLY A 211 17.21 -7.99 -2.64
C GLY A 211 17.18 -6.58 -3.17
N LEU A 212 17.03 -6.51 -4.49
CA LEU A 212 16.85 -5.31 -5.29
C LEU A 212 15.53 -5.44 -6.05
N SER A 213 14.73 -4.39 -6.07
CA SER A 213 13.52 -4.29 -6.87
C SER A 213 13.51 -3.03 -7.70
N THR A 214 12.88 -3.13 -8.87
CA THR A 214 12.60 -1.99 -9.73
C THR A 214 11.11 -1.95 -10.04
N GLU A 215 10.49 -0.78 -9.93
CA GLU A 215 9.06 -0.58 -10.13
C GLU A 215 8.80 0.55 -11.12
N PHE A 216 7.86 0.32 -12.03
CA PHE A 216 7.34 1.27 -12.99
C PHE A 216 5.85 1.46 -12.72
N LYS A 217 5.44 2.67 -12.37
CA LYS A 217 4.04 3.02 -12.13
C LYS A 217 3.52 3.86 -13.29
N ALA A 218 2.51 3.33 -13.97
CA ALA A 218 1.80 4.02 -15.02
C ALA A 218 0.73 4.96 -14.45
N PRO A 219 0.34 6.03 -15.19
CA PRO A 219 -0.70 6.97 -14.77
C PRO A 219 -2.06 6.33 -14.46
N MET A 220 -2.37 5.19 -15.07
CA MET A 220 -3.64 4.47 -14.93
C MET A 220 -3.73 3.59 -13.66
N GLY A 221 -2.81 3.76 -12.71
CA GLY A 221 -2.81 2.99 -11.46
C GLY A 221 -2.29 1.55 -11.58
N VAL A 222 -1.66 1.21 -12.72
CA VAL A 222 -0.96 -0.06 -12.92
C VAL A 222 0.51 0.10 -12.50
N THR A 223 1.01 -0.81 -11.68
CA THR A 223 2.41 -0.89 -11.27
C THR A 223 3.01 -2.20 -11.74
N LEU A 224 4.07 -2.13 -12.52
CA LEU A 224 4.88 -3.27 -12.94
C LEU A 224 6.17 -3.26 -12.11
N ALA A 225 6.54 -4.38 -11.54
CA ALA A 225 7.75 -4.48 -10.73
C ALA A 225 8.53 -5.74 -11.06
N TYR A 226 9.85 -5.65 -11.02
CA TYR A 226 10.76 -6.79 -11.06
C TYR A 226 11.58 -6.83 -9.78
N GLU A 227 11.63 -7.99 -9.14
CA GLU A 227 12.32 -8.21 -7.88
C GLU A 227 13.33 -9.35 -8.05
N ILE A 228 14.56 -9.12 -7.58
CA ILE A 228 15.56 -10.16 -7.39
C ILE A 228 16.01 -10.14 -5.92
N ALA A 229 15.81 -11.26 -5.23
CA ALA A 229 16.11 -11.36 -3.80
C ALA A 229 16.65 -12.73 -3.43
N ILE A 230 17.60 -12.75 -2.50
CA ILE A 230 18.02 -13.96 -1.80
C ILE A 230 17.17 -14.05 -0.52
N GLN A 231 16.48 -15.17 -0.38
CA GLN A 231 15.62 -15.49 0.75
C GLN A 231 16.24 -16.66 1.53
N THR A 232 16.63 -16.42 2.77
CA THR A 232 17.18 -17.44 3.66
C THR A 232 16.17 -17.79 4.74
N LEU A 233 15.89 -19.08 4.90
CA LEU A 233 15.09 -19.60 6.01
C LEU A 233 16.02 -20.25 7.04
N THR A 234 15.87 -19.86 8.31
CA THR A 234 16.61 -20.44 9.44
C THR A 234 15.66 -20.90 10.56
N ASP A 235 16.02 -21.99 11.26
CA ASP A 235 15.30 -22.49 12.43
C ASP A 235 16.13 -22.22 13.70
N PRO A 236 15.95 -21.06 14.36
CA PRO A 236 16.64 -20.76 15.61
C PRO A 236 16.13 -21.63 16.77
N THR A 237 14.90 -22.15 16.68
CA THR A 237 14.26 -22.91 17.78
C THR A 237 14.67 -24.38 17.80
N ARG A 238 15.22 -24.90 16.70
CA ARG A 238 15.51 -26.32 16.45
C ARG A 238 14.30 -27.25 16.60
N ARG A 239 13.09 -26.69 16.55
CA ARG A 239 11.81 -27.37 16.76
C ARG A 239 10.93 -27.36 15.51
N ALA A 240 11.42 -26.82 14.40
CA ALA A 240 10.61 -26.64 13.20
C ALA A 240 10.07 -27.97 12.63
N SER A 241 8.87 -27.91 12.06
CA SER A 241 8.21 -29.04 11.41
C SER A 241 9.02 -29.60 10.22
N LYS A 242 8.62 -30.77 9.71
CA LYS A 242 9.29 -31.38 8.55
C LYS A 242 9.22 -30.48 7.31
N ALA A 243 8.07 -29.91 6.96
CA ALA A 243 7.97 -29.03 5.79
C ALA A 243 8.86 -27.79 5.92
N VAL A 244 8.93 -27.21 7.12
CA VAL A 244 9.79 -26.05 7.39
C VAL A 244 11.26 -26.41 7.21
N ARG A 245 11.70 -27.55 7.76
CA ARG A 245 13.10 -28.02 7.61
C ARG A 245 13.47 -28.36 6.18
N THR A 246 12.55 -28.89 5.37
CA THR A 246 12.85 -29.22 3.97
C THR A 246 13.13 -28.02 3.07
N GLN A 247 12.75 -26.81 3.51
CA GLN A 247 12.97 -25.57 2.75
C GLN A 247 14.01 -24.65 3.42
N MET A 248 14.75 -25.14 4.41
CA MET A 248 15.81 -24.36 5.06
C MET A 248 16.96 -24.05 4.12
N GLY A 249 17.64 -22.93 4.40
CA GLY A 249 18.76 -22.44 3.60
C GLY A 249 18.35 -21.34 2.63
N ASP A 250 19.21 -21.12 1.65
CA ASP A 250 19.10 -20.00 0.71
C ASP A 250 18.28 -20.38 -0.52
N ALA A 251 17.35 -19.50 -0.88
CA ALA A 251 16.55 -19.56 -2.09
C ALA A 251 16.70 -18.25 -2.86
N LEU A 252 16.75 -18.34 -4.18
CA LEU A 252 16.73 -17.18 -5.06
C LEU A 252 15.30 -16.94 -5.55
N LYS A 253 14.81 -15.72 -5.32
CA LYS A 253 13.59 -15.19 -5.90
C LYS A 253 13.95 -14.25 -7.05
N SER A 254 13.42 -14.53 -8.23
CA SER A 254 13.45 -13.62 -9.39
C SER A 254 12.05 -13.58 -9.94
N ALA A 255 11.35 -12.46 -9.74
CA ALA A 255 9.91 -12.37 -9.98
C ALA A 255 9.51 -11.07 -10.68
N VAL A 256 8.63 -11.19 -11.67
CA VAL A 256 7.90 -10.05 -12.24
C VAL A 256 6.52 -10.02 -11.60
N SER A 257 6.09 -8.84 -11.15
CA SER A 257 4.75 -8.62 -10.62
C SER A 257 4.04 -7.46 -11.29
N ALA A 258 2.74 -7.60 -11.48
CA ALA A 258 1.83 -6.56 -11.94
C ALA A 258 0.79 -6.34 -10.85
N LYS A 259 0.63 -5.09 -10.43
CA LYS A 259 -0.36 -4.65 -9.44
C LYS A 259 -1.28 -3.63 -10.09
N TRP A 260 -2.57 -3.73 -9.84
CA TRP A 260 -3.55 -2.72 -10.20
C TRP A 260 -4.42 -2.41 -9.00
N ALA A 261 -4.56 -1.12 -8.69
CA ALA A 261 -5.44 -0.65 -7.63
C ALA A 261 -6.39 0.41 -8.22
N GLY A 262 -7.68 0.22 -8.00
CA GLY A 262 -8.73 1.13 -8.43
C GLY A 262 -9.66 1.45 -7.28
N ALA A 263 -10.05 2.72 -7.16
CA ALA A 263 -11.11 3.14 -6.26
C ALA A 263 -12.21 3.82 -7.07
N TRP A 264 -13.45 3.50 -6.77
CA TRP A 264 -14.61 4.09 -7.42
C TRP A 264 -15.67 4.39 -6.37
N ALA A 265 -16.21 5.60 -6.38
CA ALA A 265 -17.27 6.01 -5.47
C ALA A 265 -18.37 6.71 -6.25
N SER A 266 -19.61 6.24 -6.09
CA SER A 266 -20.78 6.82 -6.74
C SER A 266 -22.04 6.51 -5.95
N HIS A 267 -23.01 7.43 -5.95
CA HIS A 267 -24.34 7.25 -5.36
C HIS A 267 -24.34 6.66 -3.93
N GLY A 268 -23.37 7.04 -3.10
CA GLY A 268 -23.28 6.58 -1.70
C GLY A 268 -22.65 5.19 -1.50
N ILE A 269 -22.14 4.57 -2.57
CA ILE A 269 -21.35 3.34 -2.52
C ILE A 269 -19.90 3.66 -2.90
N ALA A 270 -18.94 3.17 -2.12
CA ALA A 270 -17.52 3.26 -2.42
C ALA A 270 -16.91 1.86 -2.51
N TRP A 271 -16.21 1.60 -3.60
CA TRP A 271 -15.51 0.36 -3.90
C TRP A 271 -14.02 0.64 -4.01
N ARG A 272 -13.23 -0.31 -3.53
CA ARG A 272 -11.80 -0.38 -3.76
C ARG A 272 -11.43 -1.79 -4.18
N THR A 273 -10.67 -1.90 -5.24
CA THR A 273 -10.21 -3.17 -5.78
C THR A 273 -8.70 -3.15 -5.91
N SER A 274 -8.06 -4.22 -5.48
CA SER A 274 -6.62 -4.45 -5.63
C SER A 274 -6.40 -5.82 -6.25
N LEU A 275 -5.67 -5.86 -7.35
CA LEU A 275 -5.29 -7.07 -8.07
C LEU A 275 -3.77 -7.15 -8.13
N ARG A 276 -3.21 -8.32 -7.83
CA ARG A 276 -1.78 -8.60 -7.94
C ARG A 276 -1.58 -9.93 -8.66
N ALA A 277 -0.74 -9.93 -9.67
CA ALA A 277 -0.23 -11.13 -10.33
C ALA A 277 1.29 -11.12 -10.27
N GLU A 278 1.90 -12.24 -9.93
CA GLU A 278 3.34 -12.40 -9.81
C GLU A 278 3.77 -13.73 -10.43
N LEU A 279 4.82 -13.67 -11.24
CA LEU A 279 5.46 -14.82 -11.88
C LEU A 279 6.92 -14.85 -11.41
N ALA A 280 7.25 -15.85 -10.60
CA ALA A 280 8.59 -16.08 -10.08
C ALA A 280 9.29 -17.22 -10.82
N GLY A 281 10.63 -17.17 -10.91
CA GLY A 281 11.45 -18.19 -11.55
C GLY A 281 11.96 -17.80 -12.94
N LEU A 282 12.09 -16.51 -13.23
CA LEU A 282 12.50 -16.01 -14.54
C LEU A 282 14.01 -16.07 -14.79
N ALA A 283 14.80 -16.22 -13.73
CA ALA A 283 16.24 -16.42 -13.84
C ALA A 283 16.61 -17.77 -14.49
N PRO A 284 17.82 -17.90 -15.06
CA PRO A 284 18.35 -19.17 -15.51
C PRO A 284 18.25 -20.24 -14.42
N PRO A 285 18.08 -21.53 -14.77
CA PRO A 285 17.93 -22.60 -13.80
C PRO A 285 19.18 -22.70 -12.92
N MET A 286 19.07 -22.19 -11.70
CA MET A 286 20.07 -22.26 -10.65
C MET A 286 19.48 -23.00 -9.44
N ALA A 287 20.33 -23.58 -8.62
CA ALA A 287 19.92 -24.19 -7.36
C ALA A 287 19.21 -23.15 -6.47
N GLY A 288 18.13 -23.56 -5.81
CA GLY A 288 17.35 -22.68 -4.93
C GLY A 288 16.43 -21.68 -5.64
N LEU A 289 16.33 -21.70 -6.97
CA LEU A 289 15.41 -20.80 -7.69
C LEU A 289 13.93 -21.16 -7.42
N SER A 290 13.20 -20.22 -6.83
CA SER A 290 11.77 -20.36 -6.58
C SER A 290 10.94 -20.15 -7.85
N ARG A 291 10.16 -21.15 -8.27
CA ARG A 291 9.27 -21.09 -9.46
C ARG A 291 7.80 -21.23 -9.05
N TYR A 292 7.07 -20.13 -9.09
CA TYR A 292 5.63 -20.13 -8.81
C TYR A 292 4.91 -19.01 -9.57
N VAL A 293 3.60 -19.17 -9.69
CA VAL A 293 2.65 -18.13 -10.10
C VAL A 293 1.78 -17.82 -8.90
N ARG A 294 1.74 -16.54 -8.51
CA ARG A 294 0.91 -16.05 -7.41
C ARG A 294 -0.09 -15.05 -7.95
N LYS A 295 -1.36 -15.25 -7.66
CA LYS A 295 -2.45 -14.31 -7.98
C LYS A 295 -3.21 -13.98 -6.73
N GLU A 296 -3.52 -12.71 -6.56
CA GLU A 296 -4.23 -12.20 -5.41
C GLU A 296 -5.22 -11.11 -5.83
N ALA A 297 -6.41 -11.16 -5.26
CA ALA A 297 -7.46 -10.17 -5.46
C ALA A 297 -8.05 -9.78 -4.10
N ALA A 298 -8.23 -8.47 -3.90
CA ALA A 298 -8.92 -7.92 -2.74
C ALA A 298 -9.96 -6.90 -3.22
N VAL A 299 -11.15 -6.94 -2.64
CA VAL A 299 -12.25 -6.02 -2.91
C VAL A 299 -12.80 -5.54 -1.57
N GLU A 300 -12.91 -4.23 -1.41
CA GLU A 300 -13.56 -3.58 -0.29
C GLU A 300 -14.71 -2.73 -0.81
N ALA A 301 -15.92 -2.99 -0.36
CA ALA A 301 -17.11 -2.22 -0.70
C ALA A 301 -17.72 -1.62 0.56
N SER A 302 -18.18 -0.38 0.48
CA SER A 302 -18.89 0.29 1.57
C SER A 302 -20.10 1.04 1.06
N THR A 303 -21.22 0.96 1.78
CA THR A 303 -22.46 1.65 1.42
C THR A 303 -23.18 2.17 2.66
N GLY A 304 -23.83 3.33 2.55
CA GLY A 304 -24.61 3.92 3.63
C GLY A 304 -25.98 3.28 3.78
N LEU A 305 -26.32 2.82 4.98
CA LEU A 305 -27.64 2.27 5.32
C LEU A 305 -28.55 3.33 5.95
N LYS A 306 -28.72 4.46 5.25
CA LYS A 306 -29.45 5.64 5.75
C LYS A 306 -30.90 5.34 6.16
N CYS A 307 -31.52 4.33 5.55
CA CYS A 307 -32.92 3.95 5.79
C CYS A 307 -33.16 3.16 7.08
N PHE A 308 -32.14 2.52 7.67
CA PHE A 308 -32.30 1.67 8.85
C PHE A 308 -31.68 2.27 10.10
N ILE A 309 -30.46 2.83 9.99
CA ILE A 309 -29.73 3.41 11.11
C ILE A 309 -29.03 4.68 10.60
N PRO A 310 -29.39 5.89 11.10
CA PRO A 310 -28.74 7.12 10.70
C PRO A 310 -27.22 7.06 10.91
N GLY A 311 -26.46 7.37 9.85
CA GLY A 311 -24.99 7.36 9.89
C GLY A 311 -24.35 5.96 9.80
N ALA A 312 -25.13 4.88 9.72
CA ALA A 312 -24.56 3.54 9.57
C ALA A 312 -24.05 3.27 8.15
N ARG A 313 -22.95 2.53 8.07
CA ARG A 313 -22.32 2.05 6.83
C ARG A 313 -22.08 0.55 6.93
N LEU A 314 -22.48 -0.16 5.88
CA LEU A 314 -22.11 -1.56 5.68
C LEU A 314 -20.78 -1.60 4.95
N HIS A 315 -19.81 -2.32 5.50
CA HIS A 315 -18.52 -2.62 4.88
C HIS A 315 -18.47 -4.10 4.55
N VAL A 316 -18.12 -4.44 3.32
CA VAL A 316 -17.91 -5.81 2.86
C VAL A 316 -16.49 -5.90 2.32
N THR A 317 -15.74 -6.89 2.80
CA THR A 317 -14.36 -7.14 2.37
C THR A 317 -14.26 -8.55 1.84
N ALA A 318 -13.64 -8.73 0.68
CA ALA A 318 -13.38 -10.02 0.09
C ALA A 318 -11.91 -10.10 -0.32
N ARG A 319 -11.23 -11.20 -0.01
CA ARG A 319 -9.85 -11.45 -0.43
C ARG A 319 -9.74 -12.88 -0.94
N GLY A 320 -9.00 -13.07 -2.01
CA GLY A 320 -8.75 -14.37 -2.61
C GLY A 320 -7.32 -14.45 -3.13
N GLY A 321 -6.70 -15.63 -3.01
CA GLY A 321 -5.34 -15.85 -3.43
C GLY A 321 -5.12 -17.27 -3.90
N VAL A 322 -4.32 -17.44 -4.95
CA VAL A 322 -3.87 -18.73 -5.46
C VAL A 322 -2.36 -18.66 -5.74
N LEU A 323 -1.62 -19.63 -5.22
CA LEU A 323 -0.19 -19.83 -5.42
C LEU A 323 0.00 -21.20 -6.07
N VAL A 324 0.67 -21.25 -7.21
CA VAL A 324 0.81 -22.49 -8.00
C VAL A 324 2.27 -22.66 -8.42
N PRO A 325 2.91 -23.80 -8.17
CA PRO A 325 4.24 -24.07 -8.71
C PRO A 325 4.19 -24.29 -10.23
N TRP A 326 5.27 -23.96 -10.93
CA TRP A 326 5.38 -24.20 -12.38
C TRP A 326 6.79 -24.67 -12.79
N GLY A 327 6.91 -25.19 -14.01
CA GLY A 327 8.17 -25.73 -14.53
C GLY A 327 8.68 -26.91 -13.69
N SER A 328 9.97 -26.92 -13.38
CA SER A 328 10.60 -27.98 -12.58
C SER A 328 10.17 -28.03 -11.10
N SER A 329 9.34 -27.08 -10.66
CA SER A 329 8.77 -27.07 -9.30
C SER A 329 7.39 -27.71 -9.22
N VAL A 330 6.78 -28.11 -10.34
CA VAL A 330 5.52 -28.90 -10.31
C VAL A 330 5.75 -30.18 -9.51
N GLY A 331 4.77 -30.56 -8.67
CA GLY A 331 4.88 -31.69 -7.75
C GLY A 331 5.63 -31.38 -6.44
N ARG A 332 6.39 -30.28 -6.38
CA ARG A 332 7.12 -29.86 -5.15
C ARG A 332 6.29 -28.90 -4.30
N PRO A 333 6.51 -28.87 -2.97
CA PRO A 333 5.91 -27.85 -2.11
C PRO A 333 6.31 -26.44 -2.54
N THR A 334 5.34 -25.52 -2.54
CA THR A 334 5.57 -24.08 -2.77
C THR A 334 6.44 -23.45 -1.67
N PRO A 335 7.19 -22.38 -1.97
CA PRO A 335 8.02 -21.68 -0.98
C PRO A 335 7.22 -21.13 0.20
N LEU A 336 7.63 -21.45 1.43
CA LEU A 336 6.92 -21.06 2.66
C LEU A 336 6.78 -19.55 2.84
N ALA A 337 7.79 -18.78 2.40
CA ALA A 337 7.77 -17.32 2.48
C ALA A 337 6.64 -16.69 1.62
N GLU A 338 6.16 -17.42 0.60
CA GLU A 338 5.20 -16.91 -0.38
C GLU A 338 3.77 -17.40 -0.14
N ARG A 339 3.59 -18.37 0.75
CA ARG A 339 2.28 -18.94 1.10
C ARG A 339 1.36 -17.93 1.78
N PHE A 340 0.07 -18.08 1.54
CA PHE A 340 -0.96 -17.30 2.19
C PHE A 340 -1.18 -17.74 3.63
N HIS A 341 -1.44 -16.76 4.49
CA HIS A 341 -1.73 -16.97 5.90
C HIS A 341 -2.99 -16.21 6.27
N LEU A 342 -3.85 -16.85 7.07
CA LEU A 342 -5.15 -16.32 7.46
C LEU A 342 -5.25 -16.26 8.99
N GLY A 343 -5.90 -15.21 9.49
CA GLY A 343 -6.11 -14.98 10.92
C GLY A 343 -5.43 -13.70 11.43
N GLY A 344 -6.04 -13.08 12.43
CA GLY A 344 -5.57 -11.81 13.02
C GLY A 344 -6.50 -10.63 12.69
N VAL A 345 -6.16 -9.45 13.22
CA VAL A 345 -6.90 -8.21 12.95
C VAL A 345 -6.64 -7.79 11.51
N GLY A 346 -7.69 -7.43 10.76
CA GLY A 346 -7.62 -7.07 9.34
C GLY A 346 -7.65 -8.25 8.35
N SER A 347 -7.76 -9.49 8.82
CA SER A 347 -8.05 -10.66 7.98
C SER A 347 -9.27 -11.43 8.49
N LEU A 348 -9.05 -12.49 9.26
CA LEU A 348 -10.10 -13.29 9.90
C LEU A 348 -10.03 -13.06 11.42
N ARG A 349 -10.93 -12.21 11.93
CA ARG A 349 -10.98 -11.86 13.36
C ARG A 349 -11.34 -13.10 14.20
N GLY A 350 -11.03 -13.09 15.49
CA GLY A 350 -11.15 -14.24 16.41
C GLY A 350 -9.93 -15.16 16.45
N PHE A 351 -9.33 -15.44 15.30
CA PHE A 351 -8.17 -16.32 15.19
C PHE A 351 -6.86 -15.61 15.51
N ASN A 352 -5.84 -16.37 15.93
CA ASN A 352 -4.48 -15.86 16.04
C ASN A 352 -3.93 -15.45 14.66
N ALA A 353 -2.96 -14.55 14.63
CA ALA A 353 -2.22 -14.26 13.40
C ALA A 353 -1.61 -15.56 12.84
N ARG A 354 -1.84 -15.83 11.55
CA ARG A 354 -1.46 -17.09 10.88
C ARG A 354 -2.08 -18.34 11.53
N GLY A 355 -3.19 -18.18 12.25
CA GLY A 355 -3.82 -19.25 13.02
C GLY A 355 -4.73 -20.18 12.22
N VAL A 356 -5.03 -19.85 10.96
CA VAL A 356 -5.89 -20.67 10.09
C VAL A 356 -5.13 -21.14 8.85
N GLY A 357 -5.17 -22.44 8.63
CA GLY A 357 -4.62 -23.08 7.43
C GLY A 357 -3.93 -24.40 7.73
N PRO A 358 -3.06 -24.86 6.82
CA PRO A 358 -2.26 -26.07 7.00
C PRO A 358 -1.28 -25.95 8.18
N MET A 359 -1.34 -26.95 9.07
CA MET A 359 -0.56 -27.02 10.31
C MET A 359 0.18 -28.34 10.39
N GLU A 360 1.48 -28.31 10.69
CA GLU A 360 2.31 -29.50 10.84
C GLU A 360 2.89 -29.63 12.25
N PRO A 361 3.03 -30.84 12.80
CA PRO A 361 3.58 -31.03 14.13
C PRO A 361 5.04 -30.58 14.19
N ARG A 362 5.40 -29.89 15.28
CA ARG A 362 6.77 -29.53 15.60
C ARG A 362 7.57 -30.76 15.98
N ARG A 363 8.88 -30.69 15.81
CA ARG A 363 9.79 -31.70 16.35
C ARG A 363 9.77 -31.63 17.88
N GLN A 364 9.55 -32.77 18.53
CA GLN A 364 9.75 -32.87 19.98
C GLN A 364 11.26 -32.79 20.28
N PRO A 365 11.68 -31.97 21.26
CA PRO A 365 13.05 -32.01 21.74
C PRO A 365 13.36 -33.43 22.25
N ALA A 366 14.57 -33.93 22.00
CA ALA A 366 15.01 -35.21 22.55
C ALA A 366 14.94 -35.14 24.08
N GLU A 367 14.41 -36.19 24.72
CA GLU A 367 14.16 -36.25 26.18
C GLU A 367 15.44 -35.96 27.01
N ASP A 368 16.63 -36.23 26.45
CA ASP A 368 17.92 -36.04 27.12
C ASP A 368 18.35 -34.58 27.33
N ALA A 369 17.63 -33.60 26.77
CA ALA A 369 17.94 -32.17 26.91
C ALA A 369 17.07 -31.45 27.97
N ALA A 370 16.15 -32.16 28.63
CA ALA A 370 15.35 -31.62 29.72
C ALA A 370 16.13 -31.65 31.04
N GLY A 371 17.11 -30.76 31.18
CA GLY A 371 17.67 -30.43 32.49
C GLY A 371 16.57 -29.86 33.39
N GLU A 372 16.47 -30.38 34.60
CA GLU A 372 15.53 -29.96 35.65
C GLU A 372 15.62 -28.43 35.84
N GLY A 373 14.57 -27.68 35.49
CA GLY A 373 14.47 -26.26 35.86
C GLY A 373 13.78 -25.32 34.87
N GLN A 374 13.44 -25.72 33.65
CA GLN A 374 12.68 -24.83 32.75
C GLN A 374 11.19 -24.79 33.13
N GLN A 375 10.89 -23.87 34.04
CA GLN A 375 9.54 -23.45 34.44
C GLN A 375 8.67 -23.20 33.21
N ALA A 376 7.48 -23.79 33.25
CA ALA A 376 6.45 -23.76 32.23
C ALA A 376 6.14 -22.35 31.73
N ALA A 377 6.75 -21.95 30.62
CA ALA A 377 6.22 -20.90 29.77
C ALA A 377 4.95 -21.44 29.08
N ALA A 378 3.96 -20.55 28.84
CA ALA A 378 2.64 -20.82 28.28
C ALA A 378 2.62 -21.96 27.22
N PRO A 379 1.55 -22.78 27.12
CA PRO A 379 1.52 -23.98 26.28
C PRO A 379 2.07 -23.66 24.89
N GLU A 380 3.32 -24.07 24.64
CA GLU A 380 3.99 -23.77 23.39
C GLU A 380 3.18 -24.45 22.29
N ALA A 381 2.91 -23.72 21.20
CA ALA A 381 2.18 -24.30 20.08
C ALA A 381 2.90 -25.58 19.63
N THR A 382 2.19 -26.70 19.61
CA THR A 382 2.74 -28.02 19.25
C THR A 382 2.84 -28.24 17.75
N PHE A 383 2.25 -27.35 16.96
CA PHE A 383 2.24 -27.37 15.50
C PHE A 383 2.87 -26.09 14.97
N ASP A 384 3.39 -26.08 13.75
CA ASP A 384 3.77 -24.91 12.97
C ASP A 384 2.70 -24.56 11.95
N SER A 385 2.43 -23.26 11.81
CA SER A 385 1.61 -22.73 10.72
C SER A 385 2.45 -22.65 9.46
N VAL A 386 2.16 -23.54 8.52
CA VAL A 386 2.91 -23.68 7.26
C VAL A 386 2.34 -22.77 6.17
N GLY A 387 1.09 -22.34 6.31
CA GLY A 387 0.38 -21.54 5.32
C GLY A 387 -0.14 -22.37 4.15
N GLY A 388 -1.02 -21.77 3.37
CA GLY A 388 -1.71 -22.41 2.25
C GLY A 388 -1.42 -21.74 0.91
N ASP A 389 -1.84 -22.43 -0.14
CA ASP A 389 -1.65 -22.04 -1.53
C ASP A 389 -2.94 -21.47 -2.12
N VAL A 390 -4.09 -21.92 -1.62
CA VAL A 390 -5.42 -21.42 -1.99
C VAL A 390 -6.06 -20.81 -0.74
N MET A 391 -6.34 -19.51 -0.80
CA MET A 391 -6.92 -18.76 0.31
C MET A 391 -8.11 -17.95 -0.18
N TRP A 392 -9.17 -17.89 0.61
CA TRP A 392 -10.23 -16.92 0.44
C TRP A 392 -10.77 -16.47 1.81
N SER A 393 -11.22 -15.22 1.88
CA SER A 393 -11.90 -14.67 3.05
C SER A 393 -12.96 -13.66 2.63
N LEU A 394 -14.06 -13.63 3.35
CA LEU A 394 -15.15 -12.68 3.23
C LEU A 394 -15.48 -12.14 4.62
N GLY A 395 -15.55 -10.83 4.74
CA GLY A 395 -15.95 -10.12 5.96
C GLY A 395 -17.10 -9.18 5.67
N ALA A 396 -18.03 -9.07 6.61
CA ALA A 396 -19.07 -8.04 6.60
C ALA A 396 -19.07 -7.34 7.97
N ALA A 397 -19.07 -6.01 7.96
CA ALA A 397 -19.11 -5.20 9.17
C ALA A 397 -20.10 -4.04 9.02
N LEU A 398 -21.04 -3.95 9.95
CA LEU A 398 -21.90 -2.78 10.10
C LEU A 398 -21.20 -1.80 11.05
N ARG A 399 -20.95 -0.58 10.60
CA ARG A 399 -20.28 0.48 11.38
C ARG A 399 -21.20 1.67 11.52
N ALA A 400 -21.29 2.28 12.70
CA ALA A 400 -21.97 3.57 12.85
C ALA A 400 -21.32 4.41 13.97
N PRO A 401 -21.51 5.74 13.97
CA PRO A 401 -21.03 6.60 15.04
C PRO A 401 -21.54 6.13 16.41
N VAL A 402 -20.70 6.22 17.44
CA VAL A 402 -21.11 5.90 18.81
C VAL A 402 -22.09 6.95 19.33
N PRO A 403 -23.31 6.56 19.77
CA PRO A 403 -24.26 7.50 20.35
C PRO A 403 -23.65 8.23 21.57
N HIS A 404 -24.00 9.50 21.76
CA HIS A 404 -23.58 10.32 22.91
C HIS A 404 -22.07 10.63 23.00
N VAL A 405 -21.28 10.25 22.00
CA VAL A 405 -19.90 10.74 21.84
C VAL A 405 -19.94 12.04 21.03
N ARG A 406 -19.07 13.00 21.37
CA ARG A 406 -18.98 14.28 20.67
C ARG A 406 -18.67 14.05 19.18
N ALA A 407 -19.31 14.82 18.30
CA ALA A 407 -19.23 14.62 16.84
C ALA A 407 -17.83 14.85 16.24
N ASP A 408 -16.93 15.53 16.97
CA ASP A 408 -15.53 15.75 16.62
C ASP A 408 -14.65 14.50 16.80
N ILE A 409 -15.08 13.53 17.62
CA ILE A 409 -14.37 12.27 17.80
C ILE A 409 -14.95 11.25 16.80
N PRO A 410 -14.19 10.80 15.79
CA PRO A 410 -14.73 9.92 14.75
C PRO A 410 -14.86 8.46 15.21
N LEU A 411 -15.24 8.22 16.46
CA LEU A 411 -15.38 6.89 17.04
C LEU A 411 -16.64 6.19 16.52
N GLN A 412 -16.47 4.98 16.00
CA GLN A 412 -17.54 4.15 15.47
C GLN A 412 -17.64 2.85 16.27
N TRP A 413 -18.86 2.37 16.53
CA TRP A 413 -19.06 0.99 16.88
C TRP A 413 -19.12 0.14 15.62
N GLN A 414 -18.71 -1.12 15.72
CA GLN A 414 -18.87 -2.09 14.64
C GLN A 414 -19.41 -3.42 15.13
N VAL A 415 -20.23 -4.07 14.32
CA VAL A 415 -20.62 -5.49 14.48
C VAL A 415 -20.23 -6.19 13.19
N PHE A 416 -19.60 -7.35 13.30
CA PHE A 416 -19.03 -8.03 12.16
C PHE A 416 -19.20 -9.55 12.17
N ALA A 417 -19.13 -10.12 10.98
CA ALA A 417 -19.02 -11.54 10.73
C ALA A 417 -17.96 -11.76 9.65
N ASP A 418 -17.02 -12.67 9.92
CA ASP A 418 -15.98 -13.06 8.97
C ASP A 418 -16.03 -14.56 8.71
N VAL A 419 -15.69 -14.95 7.49
CA VAL A 419 -15.56 -16.35 7.07
C VAL A 419 -14.37 -16.47 6.12
N GLY A 420 -13.64 -17.58 6.17
CA GLY A 420 -12.58 -17.85 5.21
C GLY A 420 -11.99 -19.23 5.32
N SER A 421 -11.16 -19.59 4.35
CA SER A 421 -10.41 -20.84 4.35
C SER A 421 -9.04 -20.63 3.72
N ASN A 422 -8.10 -21.49 4.12
CA ASN A 422 -6.73 -21.49 3.66
C ASN A 422 -6.25 -22.94 3.57
N VAL A 423 -5.85 -23.40 2.39
CA VAL A 423 -5.53 -24.80 2.10
C VAL A 423 -4.26 -24.88 1.25
N ALA A 424 -3.39 -25.86 1.51
CA ALA A 424 -2.21 -26.13 0.69
C ALA A 424 -2.56 -26.99 -0.52
N LEU A 425 -1.82 -26.81 -1.62
CA LEU A 425 -1.86 -27.72 -2.75
C LEU A 425 -1.28 -29.09 -2.34
N PRO A 426 -1.88 -30.20 -2.78
CA PRO A 426 -1.23 -31.50 -2.65
C PRO A 426 0.09 -31.50 -3.43
N ALA A 427 1.15 -32.00 -2.79
CA ALA A 427 2.46 -32.21 -3.41
C ALA A 427 2.60 -33.68 -3.80
N GLY A 428 3.30 -33.95 -4.92
CA GLY A 428 3.49 -35.29 -5.48
C GLY A 428 3.54 -35.25 -7.01
N ASP A 429 4.41 -36.09 -7.59
CA ASP A 429 4.67 -36.10 -9.04
C ASP A 429 3.46 -36.58 -9.87
N ASP A 430 2.58 -37.39 -9.27
CA ASP A 430 1.39 -37.95 -9.93
C ASP A 430 0.21 -36.96 -10.01
N VAL A 431 0.31 -35.81 -9.34
CA VAL A 431 -0.80 -34.85 -9.23
C VAL A 431 -0.56 -33.66 -10.16
N GLY A 432 -1.16 -33.71 -11.35
CA GLY A 432 -1.13 -32.59 -12.28
C GLY A 432 -1.68 -31.29 -11.64
N THR A 433 -1.05 -30.15 -11.94
CA THR A 433 -1.33 -28.84 -11.33
C THR A 433 -2.81 -28.44 -11.33
N LEU A 434 -3.52 -28.68 -12.44
CA LEU A 434 -4.94 -28.36 -12.55
C LEU A 434 -5.82 -29.22 -11.63
N ARG A 435 -5.46 -30.49 -11.45
CA ARG A 435 -6.16 -31.40 -10.55
C ARG A 435 -5.92 -30.99 -9.09
N ALA A 436 -4.67 -30.74 -8.72
CA ALA A 436 -4.30 -30.22 -7.39
C ALA A 436 -5.09 -28.96 -7.03
N LEU A 437 -5.21 -28.03 -7.98
CA LEU A 437 -5.97 -26.79 -7.78
C LEU A 437 -7.47 -27.05 -7.60
N LYS A 438 -8.07 -27.93 -8.41
CA LYS A 438 -9.50 -28.29 -8.28
C LYS A 438 -9.80 -28.94 -6.93
N GLU A 439 -8.97 -29.90 -6.51
CA GLU A 439 -9.10 -30.58 -5.22
C GLU A 439 -8.93 -29.59 -4.05
N SER A 440 -7.93 -28.72 -4.13
CA SER A 440 -7.68 -27.70 -3.09
C SER A 440 -8.79 -26.67 -3.01
N TRP A 441 -9.37 -26.27 -4.14
CA TRP A 441 -10.53 -25.38 -4.18
C TRP A 441 -11.78 -26.05 -3.57
N ALA A 442 -12.03 -27.32 -3.88
CA ALA A 442 -13.11 -28.08 -3.26
C ALA A 442 -12.92 -28.18 -1.75
N ALA A 443 -11.70 -28.49 -1.28
CA ALA A 443 -11.35 -28.54 0.13
C ALA A 443 -11.50 -27.16 0.81
N ALA A 444 -11.08 -26.07 0.15
CA ALA A 444 -11.23 -24.72 0.67
C ALA A 444 -12.69 -24.29 0.84
N ARG A 445 -13.61 -24.80 -0.01
CA ARG A 445 -15.06 -24.59 0.14
C ARG A 445 -15.68 -25.47 1.22
N ALA A 446 -15.17 -26.68 1.40
CA ALA A 446 -15.67 -27.62 2.41
C ALA A 446 -15.19 -27.30 3.83
N THR A 447 -14.14 -26.50 4.00
CA THR A 447 -13.52 -26.22 5.31
C THR A 447 -13.52 -24.73 5.71
N PRO A 448 -14.67 -24.03 5.68
CA PRO A 448 -14.74 -22.63 6.09
C PRO A 448 -14.55 -22.50 7.61
N ARG A 449 -13.81 -21.47 8.02
CA ARG A 449 -13.70 -21.00 9.40
C ARG A 449 -14.50 -19.72 9.51
N SER A 450 -15.22 -19.53 10.60
CA SER A 450 -16.07 -18.35 10.78
C SER A 450 -15.96 -17.78 12.18
N SER A 451 -16.12 -16.47 12.26
CA SER A 451 -16.15 -15.73 13.51
C SER A 451 -17.14 -14.58 13.43
N VAL A 452 -17.62 -14.17 14.59
CA VAL A 452 -18.51 -13.01 14.75
C VAL A 452 -17.99 -12.16 15.89
N GLY A 453 -18.32 -10.88 15.89
CA GLY A 453 -17.93 -10.01 16.98
C GLY A 453 -18.51 -8.62 16.91
N ALA A 454 -18.19 -7.85 17.93
CA ALA A 454 -18.50 -6.43 18.02
C ALA A 454 -17.27 -5.68 18.54
N GLY A 455 -17.16 -4.40 18.21
CA GLY A 455 -15.98 -3.62 18.55
C GLY A 455 -16.13 -2.13 18.34
N LEU A 456 -15.03 -1.43 18.54
CA LEU A 456 -14.88 -0.01 18.28
C LEU A 456 -13.84 0.20 17.19
N VAL A 457 -14.08 1.19 16.34
CA VAL A 457 -13.22 1.58 15.23
C VAL A 457 -12.95 3.07 15.33
N LEU A 458 -11.67 3.43 15.27
CA LEU A 458 -11.21 4.81 15.18
C LEU A 458 -10.50 5.00 13.83
N PRO A 459 -11.13 5.68 12.85
CA PRO A 459 -10.53 5.96 11.55
C PRO A 459 -9.48 7.07 11.67
N PHE A 460 -8.32 6.83 11.07
CA PHE A 460 -7.26 7.81 10.89
C PHE A 460 -7.11 8.12 9.40
N PRO A 461 -7.45 9.35 8.95
CA PRO A 461 -7.28 9.75 7.56
C PRO A 461 -5.87 9.44 7.06
N GLY A 462 -5.76 8.66 5.98
CA GLY A 462 -4.49 8.32 5.35
C GLY A 462 -3.64 7.24 6.04
N ALA A 463 -3.96 6.81 7.27
CA ALA A 463 -3.19 5.80 8.01
C ALA A 463 -3.94 4.47 8.23
N GLY A 464 -5.26 4.44 8.04
CA GLY A 464 -6.10 3.26 8.21
C GLY A 464 -7.06 3.39 9.40
N HIS A 465 -7.43 2.28 10.01
CA HIS A 465 -8.39 2.24 11.11
C HIS A 465 -7.81 1.46 12.30
N LEU A 466 -7.89 2.05 13.49
CA LEU A 466 -7.60 1.35 14.72
C LEU A 466 -8.85 0.61 15.19
N GLU A 467 -8.72 -0.69 15.42
CA GLU A 467 -9.84 -1.54 15.80
C GLU A 467 -9.60 -2.19 17.17
N LEU A 468 -10.62 -2.12 18.04
CA LEU A 468 -10.74 -2.88 19.27
C LEU A 468 -11.96 -3.79 19.16
N ASN A 469 -11.73 -5.08 18.98
CA ASN A 469 -12.75 -6.07 18.66
C ASN A 469 -12.87 -7.11 19.76
N MET A 470 -14.10 -7.40 20.16
CA MET A 470 -14.46 -8.57 20.94
C MET A 470 -15.06 -9.62 19.99
N SER A 471 -14.30 -10.68 19.72
CA SER A 471 -14.65 -11.72 18.75
C SER A 471 -14.88 -13.07 19.41
N LYS A 472 -15.76 -13.87 18.79
CA LYS A 472 -16.03 -15.27 19.13
C LYS A 472 -15.93 -16.10 17.86
N VAL A 473 -15.16 -17.18 17.91
CA VAL A 473 -15.05 -18.15 16.82
C VAL A 473 -16.29 -19.06 16.86
N VAL A 474 -16.94 -19.22 15.71
CA VAL A 474 -18.16 -20.04 15.55
C VAL A 474 -17.85 -21.33 14.80
N GLY A 475 -17.02 -21.26 13.75
CA GLY A 475 -16.57 -22.42 12.99
C GLY A 475 -15.04 -22.51 12.99
N SER A 476 -14.50 -23.65 13.40
CA SER A 476 -13.06 -23.92 13.48
C SER A 476 -12.75 -25.37 13.10
N MET A 477 -11.52 -25.63 12.69
CA MET A 477 -10.96 -26.97 12.50
C MET A 477 -10.01 -27.34 13.66
N GLU A 478 -9.75 -28.63 13.82
CA GLU A 478 -9.02 -29.22 14.96
C GLU A 478 -7.68 -28.54 15.28
N ARG A 479 -6.92 -28.15 14.26
CA ARG A 479 -5.58 -27.57 14.42
C ARG A 479 -5.52 -26.05 14.32
N ASP A 480 -6.68 -25.39 14.16
CA ASP A 480 -6.70 -23.93 14.07
C ASP A 480 -6.33 -23.31 15.42
N ARG A 481 -5.56 -22.21 15.39
CA ARG A 481 -5.15 -21.51 16.60
C ARG A 481 -6.09 -20.36 16.91
N PHE A 482 -6.93 -20.57 17.91
CA PHE A 482 -7.80 -19.55 18.50
C PHE A 482 -7.96 -19.79 20.00
N LYS A 483 -8.53 -18.81 20.71
CA LYS A 483 -8.93 -18.98 22.10
C LYS A 483 -10.43 -19.28 22.12
N GLN A 484 -10.85 -20.26 22.91
CA GLN A 484 -12.28 -20.52 23.12
C GLN A 484 -12.93 -19.35 23.88
N GLY A 485 -14.20 -19.09 23.59
CA GLY A 485 -14.96 -17.99 24.20
C GLY A 485 -14.77 -16.64 23.53
N TRP A 486 -15.10 -15.57 24.26
CA TRP A 486 -14.94 -14.20 23.80
C TRP A 486 -13.51 -13.71 23.98
N ARG A 487 -12.97 -13.04 22.96
CA ARG A 487 -11.60 -12.55 22.95
C ARG A 487 -11.52 -11.11 22.51
N PHE A 488 -10.75 -10.31 23.25
CA PHE A 488 -10.30 -9.00 22.80
C PHE A 488 -9.15 -9.10 21.81
N GLN A 489 -9.27 -8.37 20.72
CA GLN A 489 -8.25 -8.18 19.71
C GLN A 489 -8.13 -6.68 19.45
N PHE A 490 -6.89 -6.21 19.43
CA PHE A 490 -6.58 -4.83 19.08
C PHE A 490 -5.60 -4.83 17.92
N GLY A 491 -5.79 -3.94 16.96
CA GLY A 491 -4.86 -3.78 15.86
C GLY A 491 -5.18 -2.59 14.97
N LEU A 492 -4.16 -2.15 14.24
CA LEU A 492 -4.30 -1.20 13.14
C LEU A 492 -4.55 -2.01 11.87
N THR A 493 -5.64 -1.71 11.17
CA THR A 493 -5.90 -2.24 9.83
C THR A 493 -5.69 -1.13 8.82
N VAL A 494 -4.72 -1.33 7.94
CA VAL A 494 -4.50 -0.44 6.79
C VAL A 494 -5.45 -0.91 5.69
N SER A 495 -6.36 -0.04 5.26
CA SER A 495 -7.22 -0.30 4.11
C SER A 495 -6.33 -0.52 2.87
N VAL A 496 -6.52 -1.64 2.18
CA VAL A 496 -5.67 -2.09 1.05
C VAL A 496 -5.64 -1.10 -0.09
#